data_AF-A0A7Y5SJG2-F1
#
_entry.id   AF-A0A7Y5SJG2-F1
#
_cell.length_a   1.000
_cell.length_b   1.000
_cell.length_c   1.000
_cell.angle_alpha   90.00
_cell.angle_beta   90.00
_cell.angle_gamma   90.00
#
_symmetry.space_group_name_H-M   'P 1'
#
loop_
_entity.id
_entity.type
_entity.pdbx_description
1 polymer ?
#
loop_
_entity_poly.entity_id
_entity_poly.type
_entity_poly.pdbx_seq_one_letter_code
_entity_poly.pdbx_strand_id
1 'polypeptide(L)'
;VTGPAGNPFRSDPARLAARSDGGGAVGADNPTYRTASLPAQPPSVAIQINPAIGNQFSLPGSSAGDPAGPALGNGQPRMVNTTMFELEYTFDSVGPSGVARVELWGTRDGGQTWSSFGTDDDKQSPMVVRVPGEGVYGFRVAVQSGVGLGGELPAAGTAPDLWIGVDLTKPDARLLSSKQSTGEEAGKLIIAWEARDRMLAAQPISLFYAKTPGGPWTPIAANLENTGQYVWSVPGDVPDAFYLRIEVRDDAGNLGISESPEPVHLDRQRPNVRIQGVRPVQR
;
A
#
# COMPACT_ATOMS: atom_id res chain seq x y z
N VAL A 1 -63.26 -28.44 -1.64
CA VAL A 1 -63.22 -26.97 -1.49
C VAL A 1 -61.79 -26.54 -1.84
N THR A 2 -61.28 -26.48 -3.08
CA THR A 2 -61.75 -25.91 -4.37
C THR A 2 -62.27 -24.48 -4.19
N GLY A 3 -61.68 -23.39 -4.71
CA GLY A 3 -60.53 -23.09 -5.61
C GLY A 3 -60.34 -21.54 -5.56
N PRO A 4 -60.01 -20.81 -6.65
CA PRO A 4 -58.95 -20.98 -7.67
C PRO A 4 -58.09 -19.68 -7.82
N ALA A 5 -56.82 -19.73 -8.26
CA ALA A 5 -56.27 -19.60 -9.63
C ALA A 5 -56.48 -18.25 -10.36
N GLY A 6 -55.38 -17.67 -10.88
CA GLY A 6 -55.36 -16.56 -11.85
C GLY A 6 -53.95 -16.02 -12.15
N ASN A 7 -53.32 -16.54 -13.21
CA ASN A 7 -51.98 -16.21 -13.74
C ASN A 7 -52.07 -15.09 -14.83
N PRO A 8 -51.07 -14.82 -15.70
CA PRO A 8 -50.41 -13.53 -15.89
C PRO A 8 -50.72 -12.85 -17.24
N PHE A 9 -50.35 -11.56 -17.41
CA PHE A 9 -50.30 -10.92 -18.74
C PHE A 9 -48.83 -10.72 -19.12
N ARG A 10 -48.26 -11.47 -20.07
CA ARG A 10 -48.40 -11.51 -21.55
C ARG A 10 -47.72 -10.33 -22.26
N SER A 11 -46.61 -10.68 -22.91
CA SER A 11 -45.94 -10.00 -24.01
C SER A 11 -46.79 -9.91 -25.27
N ASP A 12 -46.61 -8.87 -26.09
CA ASP A 12 -46.63 -9.03 -27.55
C ASP A 12 -45.81 -7.92 -28.28
N PRO A 13 -45.11 -8.25 -29.39
CA PRO A 13 -44.35 -7.32 -30.23
C PRO A 13 -45.00 -7.09 -31.63
N ALA A 14 -44.72 -5.95 -32.26
CA ALA A 14 -44.89 -5.74 -33.71
C ALA A 14 -43.87 -4.68 -34.15
N ARG A 15 -42.81 -4.95 -34.93
CA ARG A 15 -42.65 -5.35 -36.35
C ARG A 15 -43.08 -4.29 -37.40
N LEU A 16 -42.20 -4.17 -38.40
CA LEU A 16 -42.26 -3.48 -39.71
C LEU A 16 -42.06 -1.95 -39.69
N ALA A 17 -41.37 -1.32 -40.65
CA ALA A 17 -40.54 -1.78 -41.76
C ALA A 17 -39.65 -0.62 -42.25
N ALA A 18 -38.53 -0.99 -42.87
CA ALA A 18 -37.62 -0.12 -43.60
C ALA A 18 -38.27 0.51 -44.84
N ARG A 19 -37.82 1.71 -45.21
CA ARG A 19 -37.62 2.16 -46.59
C ARG A 19 -36.67 3.36 -46.65
N SER A 20 -35.61 3.19 -47.42
CA SER A 20 -34.66 4.20 -47.89
C SER A 20 -35.23 4.96 -49.09
N ASP A 21 -34.98 6.27 -49.17
CA ASP A 21 -34.26 6.93 -50.28
C ASP A 21 -34.43 8.46 -50.28
N GLY A 22 -33.32 9.17 -50.53
CA GLY A 22 -33.30 10.29 -51.47
C GLY A 22 -33.43 11.74 -50.96
N GLY A 23 -32.29 12.35 -50.62
CA GLY A 23 -31.79 13.62 -51.20
C GLY A 23 -32.57 14.94 -51.06
N GLY A 24 -31.91 15.96 -50.50
CA GLY A 24 -32.19 17.38 -50.79
C GLY A 24 -31.93 18.36 -49.64
N ALA A 25 -30.90 19.20 -49.79
CA ALA A 25 -30.64 20.41 -48.97
C ALA A 25 -31.89 21.32 -48.89
N VAL A 26 -32.14 22.17 -47.90
CA VAL A 26 -31.34 23.27 -47.32
C VAL A 26 -32.10 23.75 -46.06
N GLY A 27 -31.42 24.25 -45.03
CA GLY A 27 -32.09 24.96 -43.91
C GLY A 27 -31.25 25.00 -42.66
N ALA A 28 -30.48 26.06 -42.49
CA ALA A 28 -29.78 26.39 -41.26
C ALA A 28 -30.80 26.70 -40.16
N ASP A 29 -30.76 25.95 -39.06
CA ASP A 29 -31.11 26.46 -37.74
C ASP A 29 -30.42 25.61 -36.67
N ASN A 30 -29.58 26.30 -35.90
CA ASN A 30 -28.67 25.77 -34.91
C ASN A 30 -29.29 25.95 -33.51
N PRO A 31 -29.77 24.90 -32.81
CA PRO A 31 -30.09 25.04 -31.40
C PRO A 31 -28.77 24.95 -30.62
N THR A 32 -28.34 26.10 -30.12
CA THR A 32 -27.19 26.27 -29.24
C THR A 32 -27.32 25.36 -28.01
N TYR A 33 -26.49 24.32 -27.94
CA TYR A 33 -26.18 23.68 -26.67
C TYR A 33 -25.39 24.69 -25.84
N ARG A 34 -26.04 25.29 -24.84
CA ARG A 34 -25.33 25.99 -23.76
C ARG A 34 -24.48 24.96 -23.03
N THR A 35 -23.18 24.93 -23.33
CA THR A 35 -22.17 24.30 -22.50
C THR A 35 -22.19 25.00 -21.15
N ALA A 36 -22.69 24.32 -20.13
CA ALA A 36 -22.50 24.74 -18.75
C ALA A 36 -20.99 24.79 -18.48
N SER A 37 -20.47 25.99 -18.22
CA SER A 37 -19.08 26.19 -17.86
C SER A 37 -18.81 25.48 -16.52
N LEU A 38 -17.95 24.47 -16.54
CA LEU A 38 -17.37 23.90 -15.33
C LEU A 38 -16.64 25.03 -14.56
N PRO A 39 -16.74 25.08 -13.22
CA PRO A 39 -15.98 26.05 -12.45
C PRO A 39 -14.48 25.86 -12.68
N ALA A 40 -13.76 26.97 -12.82
CA ALA A 40 -12.32 26.97 -13.00
C ALA A 40 -11.63 26.18 -11.88
N GLN A 41 -10.82 25.19 -12.24
CA GLN A 41 -9.91 24.56 -11.29
C GLN A 41 -8.97 25.64 -10.72
N PRO A 42 -8.70 25.64 -9.40
CA PRO A 42 -7.70 26.53 -8.83
C PRO A 42 -6.33 26.26 -9.48
N PRO A 43 -5.45 27.28 -9.58
CA PRO A 43 -4.16 27.13 -10.22
C PRO A 43 -3.32 26.07 -9.49
N SER A 44 -3.10 24.93 -10.15
CA SER A 44 -2.11 23.95 -9.73
C SER A 44 -0.73 24.59 -9.93
N VAL A 45 -0.06 25.00 -8.86
CA VAL A 45 1.38 25.26 -8.92
C VAL A 45 2.04 23.94 -9.29
N ALA A 46 2.59 23.86 -10.50
CA ALA A 46 3.36 22.71 -10.95
C ALA A 46 4.63 22.63 -10.09
N ILE A 47 4.58 21.81 -9.04
CA ILE A 47 5.73 21.55 -8.18
C ILE A 47 6.75 20.79 -9.03
N GLN A 48 7.97 21.32 -9.15
CA GLN A 48 9.07 20.61 -9.78
C GLN A 48 9.30 19.28 -9.03
N ILE A 49 9.25 18.21 -9.81
CA ILE A 49 9.32 16.82 -9.38
C ILE A 49 10.76 16.51 -8.98
N ASN A 50 11.05 16.43 -7.68
CA ASN A 50 12.23 15.69 -7.23
C ASN A 50 11.91 14.19 -7.23
N PRO A 51 12.86 13.32 -7.62
CA PRO A 51 12.56 11.99 -8.14
C PRO A 51 11.89 11.10 -7.10
N ALA A 52 11.08 10.18 -7.63
CA ALA A 52 10.51 9.03 -6.94
C ALA A 52 11.53 8.45 -5.99
N ILE A 53 11.07 8.08 -4.79
CA ILE A 53 11.88 7.55 -3.69
C ILE A 53 12.88 6.61 -4.34
N GLY A 54 14.13 7.12 -4.46
CA GLY A 54 14.96 6.90 -5.67
C GLY A 54 16.44 6.55 -5.50
N ASN A 55 17.14 7.10 -4.52
CA ASN A 55 18.41 6.62 -3.96
C ASN A 55 18.62 7.45 -2.70
N GLN A 56 18.79 6.80 -1.54
CA GLN A 56 19.08 7.38 -0.22
C GLN A 56 18.41 8.74 0.06
N PHE A 57 17.38 8.76 0.92
CA PHE A 57 17.05 10.02 1.59
C PHE A 57 18.27 10.44 2.42
N SER A 58 19.12 11.27 1.83
CA SER A 58 20.12 12.04 2.54
C SER A 58 19.41 13.27 3.05
N LEU A 59 19.36 13.44 4.38
CA LEU A 59 18.97 14.72 4.97
C LEU A 59 19.73 15.83 4.26
N PRO A 60 19.05 16.82 3.65
CA PRO A 60 19.73 18.01 3.19
C PRO A 60 20.25 18.73 4.44
N GLY A 61 21.57 18.69 4.69
CA GLY A 61 22.20 19.55 5.70
C GLY A 61 22.68 18.91 7.00
N SER A 62 23.13 17.64 7.03
CA SER A 62 23.97 17.17 8.16
C SER A 62 25.39 17.79 8.08
N SER A 63 25.48 19.12 8.20
CA SER A 63 26.71 19.81 8.53
C SER A 63 26.80 19.85 10.05
N ALA A 64 27.84 19.25 10.61
CA ALA A 64 28.10 19.29 12.05
C ALA A 64 28.23 20.77 12.50
N GLY A 65 27.25 21.30 13.23
CA GLY A 65 27.37 22.68 13.72
C GLY A 65 26.21 23.38 14.43
N ASP A 66 24.96 22.89 14.43
CA ASP A 66 23.84 23.64 15.04
C ASP A 66 23.35 23.07 16.39
N PRO A 67 22.98 23.94 17.36
CA PRO A 67 22.55 23.54 18.69
C PRO A 67 21.17 22.85 18.64
N ALA A 68 21.08 21.74 19.36
CA ALA A 68 19.94 20.84 19.39
C ALA A 68 18.62 21.52 19.82
N GLY A 69 17.71 21.66 18.87
CA GLY A 69 16.27 21.62 19.14
C GLY A 69 15.84 20.19 19.53
N PRO A 70 14.61 20.00 20.05
CA PRO A 70 14.15 18.69 20.51
C PRO A 70 14.29 17.66 19.39
N ALA A 71 15.11 16.64 19.65
CA ALA A 71 15.43 15.58 18.72
C ALA A 71 14.16 14.79 18.36
N LEU A 72 13.74 14.88 17.10
CA LEU A 72 12.90 13.86 16.49
C LEU A 72 13.69 12.55 16.47
N GLY A 73 13.05 11.45 16.83
CA GLY A 73 13.65 10.11 16.78
C GLY A 73 14.32 9.86 15.42
N ASN A 74 15.64 9.74 15.42
CA ASN A 74 16.50 9.19 14.37
C ASN A 74 16.42 9.76 12.94
N GLY A 75 15.83 10.94 12.70
CA GLY A 75 15.92 11.62 11.40
C GLY A 75 15.37 10.84 10.19
N GLN A 76 14.63 9.76 10.42
CA GLN A 76 13.98 8.97 9.38
C GLN A 76 12.52 9.40 9.23
N PRO A 77 12.01 9.55 7.99
CA PRO A 77 10.60 9.85 7.77
C PRO A 77 9.71 8.77 8.39
N ARG A 78 8.62 9.18 9.03
CA ARG A 78 7.55 8.24 9.40
C ARG A 78 6.84 7.81 8.12
N MET A 79 6.89 6.52 7.82
CA MET A 79 6.31 5.95 6.60
C MET A 79 4.80 5.71 6.76
N VAL A 80 4.03 5.98 5.70
CA VAL A 80 2.58 5.71 5.61
C VAL A 80 2.21 5.22 4.22
N ASN A 81 1.22 4.32 4.15
CA ASN A 81 0.70 3.75 2.90
C ASN A 81 -0.57 4.42 2.36
N THR A 82 -0.74 5.70 2.68
CA THR A 82 -1.92 6.49 2.30
C THR A 82 -1.53 7.93 2.04
N THR A 83 -2.24 8.57 1.11
CA THR A 83 -2.10 10.01 0.84
C THR A 83 -2.87 10.88 1.83
N MET A 84 -3.67 10.27 2.69
CA MET A 84 -4.46 10.95 3.71
C MET A 84 -4.11 10.40 5.09
N PHE A 85 -3.72 11.27 6.01
CA PHE A 85 -3.34 10.92 7.37
C PHE A 85 -3.69 12.04 8.35
N GLU A 86 -3.74 11.69 9.63
CA GLU A 86 -3.95 12.62 10.73
C GLU A 86 -2.61 13.14 11.25
N LEU A 87 -2.51 14.46 11.40
CA LEU A 87 -1.36 15.14 11.99
C LEU A 87 -1.78 15.70 13.34
N GLU A 88 -1.21 15.11 14.38
CA GLU A 88 -1.36 15.58 15.75
C GLU A 88 -0.43 16.77 15.99
N TYR A 89 -0.94 17.78 16.68
CA TYR A 89 -0.16 18.91 17.15
C TYR A 89 -0.63 19.34 18.54
N THR A 90 0.23 20.04 19.26
CA THR A 90 -0.06 20.62 20.57
C THR A 90 0.42 22.05 20.63
N PHE A 91 -0.25 22.87 21.43
CA PHE A 91 0.23 24.21 21.74
C PHE A 91 1.04 24.19 23.03
N ASP A 92 2.27 24.67 22.99
CA ASP A 92 3.11 24.78 24.19
C ASP A 92 2.55 25.82 25.17
N SER A 93 1.98 26.91 24.64
CA SER A 93 1.32 27.94 25.44
C SER A 93 0.31 28.70 24.59
N VAL A 94 -0.88 28.91 25.13
CA VAL A 94 -1.94 29.72 24.51
C VAL A 94 -2.19 30.93 25.39
N GLY A 95 -1.91 32.12 24.86
CA GLY A 95 -2.15 33.38 25.57
C GLY A 95 -3.64 33.73 25.69
N PRO A 96 -4.01 34.77 26.46
CA PRO A 96 -5.40 35.18 26.69
C PRO A 96 -6.20 35.46 25.41
N SER A 97 -5.51 35.86 24.34
CA SER A 97 -6.10 36.16 23.04
C SER A 97 -6.49 34.91 22.24
N GLY A 98 -6.13 33.72 22.70
CA GLY A 98 -6.38 32.46 21.98
C GLY A 98 -5.61 32.35 20.66
N VAL A 99 -5.99 31.34 19.88
CA VAL A 99 -5.42 31.04 18.56
C VAL A 99 -6.37 31.53 17.47
N ALA A 100 -5.86 32.39 16.58
CA ALA A 100 -6.61 32.89 15.43
C ALA A 100 -6.54 31.94 14.24
N ARG A 101 -5.35 31.37 13.98
CA ARG A 101 -5.10 30.52 12.81
C ARG A 101 -4.06 29.47 13.13
N VAL A 102 -4.31 28.27 12.64
CA VAL A 102 -3.32 27.20 12.54
C VAL A 102 -3.20 26.89 11.06
N GLU A 103 -1.99 26.97 10.51
CA GLU A 103 -1.72 26.73 9.09
C GLU A 103 -0.61 25.69 8.95
N LEU A 104 -0.86 24.68 8.12
CA LEU A 104 0.12 23.65 7.83
C LEU A 104 0.94 24.05 6.61
N TRP A 105 2.25 24.07 6.79
CA TRP A 105 3.21 24.28 5.72
C TRP A 105 3.95 23.00 5.42
N GLY A 106 4.16 22.73 4.13
CA GLY A 106 4.87 21.56 3.65
C GLY A 106 6.03 21.92 2.74
N THR A 107 7.06 21.07 2.75
CA THR A 107 8.24 21.15 1.91
C THR A 107 8.59 19.78 1.35
N ARG A 108 9.29 19.75 0.20
CA ARG A 108 9.84 18.53 -0.41
C ARG A 108 11.35 18.58 -0.60
N ASP A 109 11.99 19.69 -0.24
CA ASP A 109 13.40 19.98 -0.56
C ASP A 109 14.23 20.30 0.69
N GLY A 110 13.81 19.84 1.86
CA GLY A 110 14.54 20.11 3.11
C GLY A 110 14.22 21.45 3.73
N GLY A 111 13.13 22.10 3.33
CA GLY A 111 12.74 23.42 3.85
C GLY A 111 13.36 24.59 3.08
N GLN A 112 13.92 24.35 1.89
CA GLN A 112 14.36 25.43 1.00
C GLN A 112 13.15 26.18 0.43
N THR A 113 12.11 25.43 0.06
CA THR A 113 10.82 25.99 -0.35
C THR A 113 9.69 25.44 0.51
N TRP A 114 8.74 26.32 0.82
CA TRP A 114 7.56 26.02 1.64
C TRP A 114 6.30 26.38 0.88
N SER A 115 5.30 25.51 0.96
CA SER A 115 3.97 25.70 0.38
C SER A 115 2.91 25.46 1.45
N SER A 116 1.86 26.28 1.46
CA SER A 116 0.72 26.07 2.35
C SER A 116 -0.08 24.84 1.89
N PHE A 117 -0.34 23.92 2.82
CA PHE A 117 -1.19 22.75 2.63
C PHE A 117 -2.61 22.96 3.13
N GLY A 118 -2.87 24.11 3.78
CA GLY A 118 -4.20 24.50 4.26
C GLY A 118 -4.17 25.02 5.69
N THR A 119 -5.29 25.62 6.08
CA THR A 119 -5.57 26.02 7.45
C THR A 119 -6.42 24.98 8.14
N ASP A 120 -6.19 24.81 9.44
CA ASP A 120 -7.07 24.04 10.31
C ASP A 120 -8.18 24.97 10.83
N ASP A 121 -9.39 24.73 10.35
CA ASP A 121 -10.56 25.57 10.58
C ASP A 121 -11.08 25.45 12.02
N ASP A 122 -11.08 24.25 12.59
CA ASP A 122 -11.55 24.02 13.96
C ASP A 122 -10.46 24.32 15.00
N LYS A 123 -9.18 24.34 14.57
CA LYS A 123 -8.01 24.60 15.41
C LYS A 123 -7.88 23.56 16.52
N GLN A 124 -8.31 22.33 16.24
CA GLN A 124 -8.23 21.19 17.14
C GLN A 124 -7.38 20.08 16.52
N SER A 125 -6.56 19.49 17.36
CA SER A 125 -5.78 18.31 16.98
C SER A 125 -6.65 17.05 17.10
N PRO A 126 -6.51 16.06 16.19
CA PRO A 126 -5.62 16.09 15.01
C PRO A 126 -6.24 16.79 13.80
N MET A 127 -5.40 17.33 12.91
CA MET A 127 -5.84 17.82 11.60
C MET A 127 -5.68 16.75 10.52
N VAL A 128 -6.59 16.70 9.55
CA VAL A 128 -6.49 15.78 8.40
C VAL A 128 -5.66 16.41 7.30
N VAL A 129 -4.59 15.73 6.89
CA VAL A 129 -3.67 16.16 5.83
C VAL A 129 -3.86 15.28 4.60
N ARG A 130 -3.86 15.91 3.41
CA ARG A 130 -3.85 15.21 2.12
C ARG A 130 -2.66 15.65 1.29
N VAL A 131 -1.89 14.68 0.80
CA VAL A 131 -0.77 14.91 -0.11
C VAL A 131 -1.08 14.40 -1.52
N PRO A 132 -0.46 14.94 -2.57
CA PRO A 132 -0.86 14.60 -3.95
C PRO A 132 -0.39 13.21 -4.43
N GLY A 133 0.54 12.54 -3.72
CA GLY A 133 1.04 11.22 -4.10
C GLY A 133 2.20 10.73 -3.25
N GLU A 134 2.90 9.71 -3.73
CA GLU A 134 4.11 9.18 -3.09
C GLU A 134 5.23 10.23 -2.98
N GLY A 135 6.14 9.99 -2.05
CA GLY A 135 7.32 10.81 -1.82
C GLY A 135 7.49 11.23 -0.37
N VAL A 136 8.56 11.96 -0.10
CA VAL A 136 8.88 12.45 1.24
C VAL A 136 8.44 13.91 1.37
N TYR A 137 7.79 14.20 2.50
CA TYR A 137 7.22 15.50 2.84
C TYR A 137 7.73 15.92 4.20
N GLY A 138 8.28 17.13 4.27
CA GLY A 138 8.55 17.81 5.53
C GLY A 138 7.38 18.71 5.89
N PHE A 139 6.95 18.70 7.15
CA PHE A 139 5.86 19.54 7.63
C PHE A 139 6.28 20.44 8.78
N ARG A 140 5.62 21.60 8.87
CA ARG A 140 5.74 22.58 9.95
C ARG A 140 4.39 23.25 10.14
N VAL A 141 4.01 23.50 11.39
CA VAL A 141 2.77 24.21 11.72
C VAL A 141 3.11 25.66 12.07
N ALA A 142 2.45 26.61 11.41
CA ALA A 142 2.51 28.02 11.73
C ALA A 142 1.23 28.43 12.48
N VAL A 143 1.39 29.04 13.65
CA VAL A 143 0.28 29.44 14.53
C VAL A 143 0.24 30.95 14.66
N GLN A 144 -0.92 31.54 14.39
CA GLN A 144 -1.21 32.96 14.62
C GLN A 144 -2.12 33.12 15.84
N SER A 145 -1.77 34.01 16.75
CA SER A 145 -2.57 34.37 17.92
C SER A 145 -3.74 35.29 17.58
N GLY A 146 -4.72 35.41 18.48
CA GLY A 146 -5.89 36.31 18.35
C GLY A 146 -5.57 37.79 18.15
N VAL A 147 -4.36 38.23 18.52
CA VAL A 147 -3.88 39.61 18.32
C VAL A 147 -3.03 39.77 17.06
N GLY A 148 -2.96 38.73 16.22
CA GLY A 148 -2.23 38.75 14.95
C GLY A 148 -0.73 38.46 15.06
N LEU A 149 -0.21 38.17 16.26
CA LEU A 149 1.20 37.80 16.44
C LEU A 149 1.44 36.35 16.02
N GLY A 150 2.56 36.09 15.35
CA GLY A 150 2.90 34.78 14.79
C GLY A 150 2.28 34.55 13.40
N GLY A 151 2.19 33.29 12.99
CA GLY A 151 1.67 32.90 11.68
C GLY A 151 2.60 33.25 10.52
N GLU A 152 3.87 33.54 10.80
CA GLU A 152 4.86 33.79 9.76
C GLU A 152 5.10 32.53 8.93
N LEU A 153 5.23 32.71 7.62
CA LEU A 153 5.62 31.62 6.72
C LEU A 153 7.00 31.10 7.14
N PRO A 154 7.24 29.77 7.11
CA PRO A 154 8.56 29.24 7.41
C PRO A 154 9.62 29.83 6.48
N ALA A 155 10.68 30.40 7.06
CA ALA A 155 11.76 30.97 6.28
C ALA A 155 12.51 29.87 5.50
N ALA A 156 12.96 30.21 4.29
CA ALA A 156 13.79 29.30 3.50
C ALA A 156 15.05 28.87 4.29
N GLY A 157 15.33 27.58 4.28
CA GLY A 157 16.41 26.96 5.06
C GLY A 157 15.98 26.51 6.47
N THR A 158 14.76 26.83 6.92
CA THR A 158 14.23 26.29 8.18
C THR A 158 13.97 24.79 8.04
N ALA A 159 14.46 23.98 8.98
CA ALA A 159 14.21 22.55 8.98
C ALA A 159 12.74 22.21 9.29
N PRO A 160 12.20 21.12 8.70
CA PRO A 160 10.87 20.61 9.07
C PRO A 160 10.81 20.06 10.49
N ASP A 161 9.65 20.18 11.12
CA ASP A 161 9.38 19.61 12.45
C ASP A 161 8.95 18.13 12.37
N LEU A 162 8.54 17.67 11.19
CA LEU A 162 8.14 16.29 10.96
C LEU A 162 8.44 15.88 9.52
N TRP A 163 8.98 14.67 9.35
CA TRP A 163 9.15 14.05 8.04
C TRP A 163 8.17 12.89 7.90
N ILE A 164 7.38 12.91 6.83
CA ILE A 164 6.45 11.83 6.44
C ILE A 164 6.89 11.29 5.08
N GLY A 165 7.07 9.98 4.98
CA GLY A 165 7.25 9.30 3.70
C GLY A 165 5.95 8.63 3.30
N VAL A 166 5.41 8.98 2.13
CA VAL A 166 4.27 8.29 1.54
C VAL A 166 4.78 7.30 0.51
N ASP A 167 4.49 6.03 0.75
CA ASP A 167 4.80 4.93 -0.16
C ASP A 167 3.53 4.10 -0.36
N LEU A 168 3.03 4.02 -1.58
CA LEU A 168 1.82 3.29 -1.95
C LEU A 168 2.16 2.03 -2.76
N THR A 169 3.44 1.80 -3.00
CA THR A 169 3.93 0.74 -3.88
C THR A 169 4.01 -0.55 -3.07
N LYS A 170 3.40 -1.61 -3.59
CA LYS A 170 3.44 -2.90 -2.91
C LYS A 170 4.74 -3.64 -3.22
N PRO A 171 5.32 -4.35 -2.23
CA PRO A 171 6.42 -5.26 -2.48
C PRO A 171 6.12 -6.29 -3.57
N ASP A 172 7.10 -6.58 -4.43
CA ASP A 172 7.08 -7.73 -5.34
C ASP A 172 7.50 -8.98 -4.54
N ALA A 173 6.49 -9.80 -4.20
CA ALA A 173 6.65 -11.07 -3.54
C ALA A 173 6.63 -12.20 -4.58
N ARG A 174 7.58 -13.13 -4.51
CA ARG A 174 7.64 -14.30 -5.40
C ARG A 174 8.04 -15.55 -4.65
N LEU A 175 7.14 -16.53 -4.62
CA LEU A 175 7.50 -17.86 -4.18
C LEU A 175 8.28 -18.58 -5.30
N LEU A 176 9.52 -18.98 -5.04
CA LEU A 176 10.41 -19.54 -6.06
C LEU A 176 10.35 -21.07 -6.10
N SER A 177 10.45 -21.71 -4.93
CA SER A 177 10.38 -23.17 -4.85
C SER A 177 10.05 -23.67 -3.45
N SER A 178 9.55 -24.90 -3.39
CA SER A 178 9.47 -25.69 -2.17
C SER A 178 10.09 -27.06 -2.46
N LYS A 179 11.06 -27.48 -1.65
CA LYS A 179 11.79 -28.75 -1.85
C LYS A 179 11.90 -29.49 -0.54
N GLN A 180 11.53 -30.77 -0.53
CA GLN A 180 11.80 -31.62 0.62
C GLN A 180 13.30 -31.86 0.74
N SER A 181 13.80 -31.72 1.97
CA SER A 181 15.19 -32.05 2.29
C SER A 181 15.38 -33.56 2.36
N THR A 182 16.58 -34.02 2.00
CA THR A 182 16.97 -35.43 1.96
C THR A 182 18.11 -35.72 2.94
N GLY A 183 18.34 -36.99 3.27
CA GLY A 183 19.47 -37.39 4.13
C GLY A 183 19.20 -37.14 5.61
N GLU A 184 20.18 -36.58 6.34
CA GLU A 184 20.09 -36.33 7.79
C GLU A 184 19.01 -35.29 8.15
N GLU A 185 18.63 -34.44 7.20
CA GLU A 185 17.60 -33.41 7.33
C GLU A 185 16.23 -33.84 6.77
N ALA A 186 16.04 -35.15 6.55
CA ALA A 186 14.81 -35.70 6.00
C ALA A 186 13.58 -35.32 6.83
N GLY A 187 12.51 -34.89 6.14
CA GLY A 187 11.26 -34.45 6.77
C GLY A 187 11.11 -32.93 6.92
N LYS A 188 12.14 -32.15 6.55
CA LYS A 188 12.03 -30.69 6.44
C LYS A 188 11.68 -30.26 5.02
N LEU A 189 11.01 -29.12 4.89
CA LEU A 189 10.70 -28.46 3.63
C LEU A 189 11.48 -27.14 3.54
N ILE A 190 12.30 -27.00 2.50
CA ILE A 190 12.97 -25.75 2.18
C ILE A 190 12.03 -24.92 1.31
N ILE A 191 11.62 -23.76 1.82
CA ILE A 191 10.78 -22.79 1.12
C ILE A 191 11.69 -21.64 0.70
N ALA A 192 11.79 -21.38 -0.60
CA ALA A 192 12.63 -20.31 -1.15
C ALA A 192 11.76 -19.25 -1.83
N TRP A 193 12.13 -17.98 -1.65
CA TRP A 193 11.40 -16.84 -2.18
C TRP A 193 12.32 -15.73 -2.64
N GLU A 194 11.73 -14.78 -3.35
CA GLU A 194 12.28 -13.48 -3.62
C GLU A 194 11.28 -12.42 -3.13
N ALA A 195 11.80 -11.41 -2.43
CA ALA A 195 11.02 -10.28 -1.95
C ALA A 195 11.79 -9.02 -2.29
N ARG A 196 11.19 -8.16 -3.11
CA ARG A 196 11.80 -6.92 -3.57
C ARG A 196 10.85 -5.77 -3.29
N ASP A 197 11.36 -4.82 -2.54
CA ASP A 197 10.79 -3.49 -2.42
C ASP A 197 11.94 -2.53 -2.17
N ARG A 198 11.68 -1.25 -2.35
CA ARG A 198 12.64 -0.22 -2.05
C ARG A 198 12.88 -0.07 -0.55
N MET A 199 11.83 -0.19 0.26
CA MET A 199 11.86 0.04 1.71
C MET A 199 11.16 -1.11 2.43
N LEU A 200 11.69 -2.33 2.30
CA LEU A 200 11.17 -3.47 3.07
C LEU A 200 11.23 -3.19 4.59
N ALA A 201 10.22 -3.67 5.33
CA ALA A 201 10.27 -3.67 6.78
C ALA A 201 11.46 -4.53 7.28
N ALA A 202 11.91 -4.32 8.51
CA ALA A 202 13.06 -5.05 9.08
C ALA A 202 12.89 -6.57 9.08
N GLN A 203 11.66 -7.05 9.31
CA GLN A 203 11.28 -8.47 9.30
C GLN A 203 10.04 -8.65 8.42
N PRO A 204 10.20 -8.59 7.08
CA PRO A 204 9.08 -8.34 6.19
C PRO A 204 8.32 -9.61 5.80
N ILE A 205 8.87 -10.80 6.10
CA ILE A 205 8.38 -12.06 5.52
C ILE A 205 7.48 -12.82 6.48
N SER A 206 6.31 -13.24 6.00
CA SER A 206 5.46 -14.22 6.68
C SER A 206 5.07 -15.34 5.70
N LEU A 207 5.09 -16.57 6.20
CA LEU A 207 4.84 -17.79 5.43
C LEU A 207 3.61 -18.50 5.97
N PHE A 208 2.76 -18.99 5.08
CA PHE A 208 1.53 -19.67 5.41
C PHE A 208 1.32 -20.91 4.54
N TYR A 209 0.49 -21.83 5.01
CA TYR A 209 -0.02 -22.93 4.22
C TYR A 209 -1.55 -23.03 4.26
N ALA A 210 -2.15 -23.65 3.25
CA ALA A 210 -3.58 -23.94 3.20
C ALA A 210 -3.85 -25.30 2.54
N LYS A 211 -4.94 -25.97 2.92
CA LYS A 211 -5.35 -27.23 2.29
C LYS A 211 -5.95 -27.04 0.89
N THR A 212 -6.50 -25.85 0.65
CA THR A 212 -7.22 -25.48 -0.57
C THR A 212 -6.64 -24.19 -1.14
N PRO A 213 -6.74 -23.97 -2.46
CA PRO A 213 -6.40 -22.68 -3.06
C PRO A 213 -7.18 -21.56 -2.37
N GLY A 214 -6.53 -20.44 -2.07
CA GLY A 214 -7.16 -19.27 -1.47
C GLY A 214 -7.44 -19.34 0.04
N GLY A 215 -7.15 -20.46 0.72
CA GLY A 215 -7.24 -20.57 2.18
C GLY A 215 -8.35 -21.49 2.71
N PRO A 216 -8.60 -21.51 4.04
CA PRO A 216 -8.03 -20.63 5.05
C PRO A 216 -6.52 -20.85 5.25
N TRP A 217 -5.78 -19.76 5.45
CA TRP A 217 -4.32 -19.77 5.60
C TRP A 217 -3.92 -19.96 7.06
N THR A 218 -3.02 -20.92 7.28
CA THR A 218 -2.44 -21.24 8.59
C THR A 218 -0.99 -20.79 8.62
N PRO A 219 -0.54 -20.06 9.66
CA PRO A 219 0.83 -19.56 9.72
C PRO A 219 1.84 -20.72 9.86
N ILE A 220 2.90 -20.65 9.06
CA ILE A 220 4.13 -21.45 9.20
C ILE A 220 5.11 -20.70 10.09
N ALA A 221 5.35 -19.43 9.75
CA ALA A 221 6.25 -18.51 10.43
C ALA A 221 5.87 -17.07 10.08
N ALA A 222 6.12 -16.13 10.98
CA ALA A 222 5.85 -14.71 10.77
C ALA A 222 7.05 -13.87 11.25
N ASN A 223 7.16 -12.65 10.73
CA ASN A 223 8.23 -11.70 11.06
C ASN A 223 9.63 -12.30 10.86
N LEU A 224 9.84 -12.95 9.72
CA LEU A 224 11.16 -13.44 9.32
C LEU A 224 11.94 -12.33 8.61
N GLU A 225 13.26 -12.32 8.80
CA GLU A 225 14.18 -11.56 7.95
C GLU A 225 14.12 -12.06 6.51
N ASN A 226 14.41 -11.17 5.55
CA ASN A 226 14.42 -11.53 4.13
C ASN A 226 15.72 -12.26 3.73
N THR A 227 15.91 -13.48 4.21
CA THR A 227 17.07 -14.33 3.91
C THR A 227 16.95 -15.10 2.58
N GLY A 228 15.78 -15.03 1.93
CA GLY A 228 15.46 -15.72 0.67
C GLY A 228 15.08 -17.20 0.83
N GLN A 229 15.23 -17.78 2.03
CA GLN A 229 14.81 -19.16 2.30
C GLN A 229 14.51 -19.44 3.77
N TYR A 230 13.63 -20.41 4.01
CA TYR A 230 13.25 -20.89 5.33
C TYR A 230 13.16 -22.42 5.32
N VAL A 231 13.72 -23.05 6.34
CA VAL A 231 13.67 -24.50 6.50
C VAL A 231 12.58 -24.83 7.51
N TRP A 232 11.46 -25.34 7.02
CA TRP A 232 10.31 -25.68 7.83
C TRP A 232 10.33 -27.16 8.24
N SER A 233 10.37 -27.43 9.55
CA SER A 233 10.09 -28.75 10.11
C SER A 233 8.58 -29.01 10.06
N VAL A 234 8.11 -29.73 9.03
CA VAL A 234 6.68 -29.85 8.75
C VAL A 234 5.98 -30.72 9.81
N PRO A 235 5.02 -30.17 10.56
CA PRO A 235 4.25 -30.94 11.54
C PRO A 235 3.47 -32.09 10.90
N GLY A 236 3.26 -33.19 11.66
CA GLY A 236 2.60 -34.41 11.15
C GLY A 236 1.11 -34.24 10.81
N ASP A 237 0.46 -33.21 11.32
CA ASP A 237 -0.94 -32.85 11.06
C ASP A 237 -1.12 -32.02 9.78
N VAL A 238 -0.04 -31.51 9.19
CA VAL A 238 -0.08 -30.88 7.86
C VAL A 238 -0.38 -31.97 6.82
N PRO A 239 -1.35 -31.75 5.91
CA PRO A 239 -1.66 -32.73 4.87
C PRO A 239 -0.48 -32.96 3.92
N ASP A 240 -0.49 -34.10 3.22
CA ASP A 240 0.54 -34.44 2.25
C ASP A 240 0.46 -33.60 0.96
N ALA A 241 -0.62 -32.84 0.77
CA ALA A 241 -0.77 -31.85 -0.29
C ALA A 241 -1.32 -30.53 0.29
N PHE A 242 -0.65 -29.42 0.04
CA PHE A 242 -1.06 -28.09 0.52
C PHE A 242 -0.53 -26.97 -0.37
N TYR A 243 -1.14 -25.80 -0.30
CA TYR A 243 -0.69 -24.58 -0.98
C TYR A 243 0.16 -23.75 -0.03
N LEU A 244 1.14 -23.04 -0.57
CA LEU A 244 1.97 -22.08 0.17
C LEU A 244 1.56 -20.66 -0.18
N ARG A 245 1.67 -19.76 0.79
CA ARG A 245 1.60 -18.31 0.60
C ARG A 245 2.79 -17.66 1.29
N ILE A 246 3.37 -16.69 0.63
CA ILE A 246 4.26 -15.70 1.22
C ILE A 246 3.57 -14.33 1.22
N GLU A 247 3.67 -13.66 2.35
CA GLU A 247 3.31 -12.26 2.51
C GLU A 247 4.58 -11.45 2.79
N VAL A 248 4.73 -10.32 2.11
CA VAL A 248 5.87 -9.41 2.21
C VAL A 248 5.37 -8.03 2.56
N ARG A 249 5.92 -7.42 3.61
CA ARG A 249 5.58 -6.05 4.04
C ARG A 249 6.73 -5.08 3.85
N ASP A 250 6.39 -3.87 3.41
CA ASP A 250 7.31 -2.74 3.46
C ASP A 250 7.18 -1.96 4.78
N ASP A 251 8.02 -0.95 4.96
CA ASP A 251 8.04 -0.09 6.14
C ASP A 251 6.81 0.83 6.25
N ALA A 252 6.17 1.15 5.12
CA ALA A 252 4.93 1.91 5.06
C ALA A 252 3.67 1.07 5.39
N GLY A 253 3.82 -0.25 5.43
CA GLY A 253 2.75 -1.21 5.67
C GLY A 253 2.02 -1.69 4.42
N ASN A 254 2.53 -1.45 3.20
CA ASN A 254 2.04 -2.11 1.99
C ASN A 254 2.33 -3.61 2.04
N LEU A 255 1.43 -4.38 1.43
CA LEU A 255 1.44 -5.85 1.46
C LEU A 255 1.52 -6.43 0.04
N GLY A 256 2.63 -7.11 -0.24
CA GLY A 256 2.80 -8.00 -1.38
C GLY A 256 2.45 -9.43 -1.00
N ILE A 257 1.81 -10.18 -1.90
CA ILE A 257 1.42 -11.58 -1.67
C ILE A 257 1.80 -12.42 -2.89
N SER A 258 2.31 -13.63 -2.64
CA SER A 258 2.49 -14.65 -3.67
C SER A 258 2.07 -16.01 -3.14
N GLU A 259 1.40 -16.80 -3.98
CA GLU A 259 0.89 -18.12 -3.63
C GLU A 259 1.43 -19.16 -4.62
N SER A 260 1.59 -20.40 -4.16
CA SER A 260 1.92 -21.50 -5.06
C SER A 260 0.74 -21.76 -6.00
N PRO A 261 0.96 -21.86 -7.32
CA PRO A 261 -0.12 -22.13 -8.27
C PRO A 261 -0.64 -23.57 -8.16
N GLU A 262 0.24 -24.49 -7.77
CA GLU A 262 -0.02 -25.91 -7.58
C GLU A 262 0.23 -26.31 -6.12
N PRO A 263 -0.36 -27.41 -5.65
CA PRO A 263 -0.09 -27.92 -4.31
C PRO A 263 1.35 -28.45 -4.23
N VAL A 264 1.99 -28.18 -3.10
CA VAL A 264 3.22 -28.82 -2.67
C VAL A 264 2.87 -30.20 -2.15
N HIS A 265 3.57 -31.23 -2.65
CA HIS A 265 3.41 -32.60 -2.20
C HIS A 265 4.53 -33.00 -1.25
N LEU A 266 4.17 -33.60 -0.11
CA LEU A 266 5.12 -34.21 0.80
C LEU A 266 5.16 -35.72 0.55
N ASP A 267 6.33 -36.22 0.20
CA ASP A 267 6.62 -37.64 0.33
C ASP A 267 7.11 -37.94 1.75
N ARG A 268 6.28 -38.65 2.50
CA ARG A 268 6.61 -39.14 3.86
C ARG A 268 6.77 -40.65 3.90
N GLN A 269 6.64 -41.33 2.76
CA GLN A 269 6.70 -42.78 2.71
C GLN A 269 8.17 -43.22 2.79
N ARG A 270 8.50 -44.00 3.83
CA ARG A 270 9.78 -44.72 3.86
C ARG A 270 9.55 -46.10 3.23
N PRO A 271 10.07 -46.36 2.02
CA PRO A 271 9.91 -47.68 1.41
C PRO A 271 10.62 -48.72 2.28
N ASN A 272 9.90 -49.78 2.66
CA ASN A 272 10.45 -50.93 3.37
C ASN A 272 10.46 -52.14 2.42
N VAL A 273 11.60 -52.84 2.36
CA VAL A 273 11.71 -54.08 1.59
C VAL A 273 11.69 -55.28 2.52
N ARG A 274 10.96 -56.33 2.12
CA ARG A 274 11.04 -57.66 2.74
C ARG A 274 11.41 -58.67 1.68
N ILE A 275 12.48 -59.43 1.93
CA ILE A 275 12.88 -60.54 1.06
C ILE A 275 11.81 -61.63 1.18
N GLN A 276 11.15 -61.97 0.06
CA GLN A 276 10.14 -63.03 0.01
C GLN A 276 10.70 -64.40 -0.39
N GLY A 277 11.88 -64.44 -1.02
CA GLY A 277 12.53 -65.69 -1.42
C GLY A 277 13.62 -65.47 -2.45
N VAL A 278 14.38 -66.54 -2.74
CA VAL A 278 15.41 -66.59 -3.77
C VAL A 278 15.07 -67.73 -4.72
N ARG A 279 15.18 -67.51 -6.04
CA ARG A 279 15.09 -68.56 -7.05
C ARG A 279 16.43 -68.69 -7.77
N PRO A 280 16.96 -69.92 -7.94
CA PRO A 280 18.15 -70.13 -8.77
C PRO A 280 17.81 -69.88 -10.24
N VAL A 281 18.71 -69.20 -10.95
CA VAL A 281 18.62 -69.01 -12.41
C VAL A 281 19.69 -69.91 -13.04
N GLN A 282 19.27 -70.91 -13.81
CA GLN A 282 20.20 -71.77 -14.57
C GLN A 282 20.65 -71.03 -15.84
N ARG A 283 21.95 -71.11 -16.15
CA ARG A 283 22.52 -70.67 -17.43
C ARG A 283 22.26 -71.68 -18.52
#